data_AF-A0A7Y0ADA7-F1
#
_entry.id   AF-A0A7Y0ADA7-F1
#
_cell.length_a   1.000
_cell.length_b   1.000
_cell.length_c   1.000
_cell.angle_alpha   90.00
_cell.angle_beta   90.00
_cell.angle_gamma   90.00
#
_symmetry.space_group_name_H-M   'P 1'
#
loop_
_entity.id
_entity.type
_entity.pdbx_description
1 polymer ?
#
loop_
_entity_poly.entity_id
_entity_poly.type
_entity_poly.pdbx_seq_one_letter_code
_entity_poly.pdbx_strand_id
1 'polypeptide(L)'
;MAGTKVHTIRAGQRWQAGEVARFCVHAEQPAQHEFWEPQAIVSIQDIALTAGELRVDGRLLPPAELLTLAQADGFPTVAALFAFFADKPLPFRGQLLHWTARRY
;
A
#
# COMPACT_ATOMS: atom_id res chain seq x y z
N MET A 1 -15.75 11.56 -8.22
CA MET A 1 -15.83 10.13 -7.85
C MET A 1 -14.49 9.75 -7.24
N ALA A 2 -14.45 9.44 -5.94
CA ALA A 2 -13.26 8.87 -5.33
C ALA A 2 -13.12 7.44 -5.88
N GLY A 3 -12.01 7.14 -6.56
CA GLY A 3 -11.80 5.84 -7.18
C GLY A 3 -11.77 4.73 -6.13
N THR A 4 -12.24 3.53 -6.49
CA THR A 4 -12.14 2.34 -5.64
C THR A 4 -10.68 2.11 -5.28
N LYS A 5 -10.34 2.13 -3.99
CA LYS A 5 -8.99 1.76 -3.53
C LYS A 5 -8.71 0.32 -3.96
N VAL A 6 -7.65 0.10 -4.72
CA VAL A 6 -7.34 -1.23 -5.32
C VAL A 6 -6.21 -1.97 -4.61
N HIS A 7 -5.42 -1.26 -3.80
CA HIS A 7 -4.33 -1.81 -3.01
C HIS A 7 -3.90 -0.89 -1.86
N THR A 8 -2.99 -1.34 -1.00
CA THR A 8 -2.31 -0.50 -0.02
C THR A 8 -0.89 -0.96 0.32
N ILE A 9 -0.01 -0.02 0.67
CA ILE A 9 1.36 -0.32 1.14
C ILE A 9 1.37 -0.64 2.65
N ARG A 10 2.00 -1.75 3.03
CA ARG A 10 2.22 -2.16 4.43
C ARG A 10 3.68 -2.50 4.71
N ALA A 11 4.17 -2.19 5.89
CA ALA A 11 5.52 -2.52 6.33
C ALA A 11 5.66 -4.00 6.69
N GLY A 12 6.84 -4.57 6.43
CA GLY A 12 7.15 -5.96 6.78
C GLY A 12 6.50 -7.00 5.85
N GLN A 13 6.59 -8.26 6.24
CA GLN A 13 6.18 -9.44 5.46
C GLN A 13 5.16 -10.26 6.24
N ARG A 14 4.08 -9.60 6.66
CA ARG A 14 3.08 -10.20 7.55
C ARG A 14 1.96 -10.90 6.79
N TRP A 15 1.50 -10.27 5.71
CA TRP A 15 0.22 -10.59 5.12
C TRP A 15 0.34 -11.72 4.10
N GLN A 16 -0.77 -12.45 3.92
CA GLN A 16 -0.91 -13.52 2.93
C GLN A 16 -2.17 -13.31 2.08
N ALA A 17 -2.15 -13.78 0.84
CA ALA A 17 -3.35 -13.80 -0.01
C ALA A 17 -4.41 -14.71 0.62
N GLY A 18 -5.67 -14.28 0.58
CA GLY A 18 -6.79 -14.94 1.25
C GLY A 18 -7.05 -14.44 2.68
N GLU A 19 -6.10 -13.77 3.33
CA GLU A 19 -6.37 -13.12 4.62
C GLU A 19 -7.35 -11.96 4.45
N VAL A 20 -8.18 -11.74 5.46
CA VAL A 20 -9.18 -10.67 5.46
C VAL A 20 -8.65 -9.46 6.24
N ALA A 21 -8.50 -8.33 5.55
CA ALA A 21 -8.14 -7.07 6.17
C ALA A 21 -9.39 -6.40 6.75
N ARG A 22 -9.32 -6.04 8.04
CA ARG A 22 -10.33 -5.19 8.70
C ARG A 22 -9.90 -3.73 8.64
N PHE A 23 -10.83 -2.85 8.32
CA PHE A 23 -10.59 -1.42 8.15
C PHE A 23 -11.16 -0.66 9.35
N CYS A 24 -10.32 -0.43 10.36
CA CYS A 24 -10.72 0.21 11.61
C CYS A 24 -10.02 1.55 11.81
N VAL A 25 -10.74 2.52 12.37
CA VAL A 25 -10.15 3.70 13.03
C VAL A 25 -9.93 3.35 14.51
N HIS A 26 -8.88 3.88 15.14
CA HIS A 26 -8.56 3.64 16.55
C HIS A 26 -8.43 2.15 16.90
N ALA A 27 -7.74 1.38 16.05
CA ALA A 27 -7.53 -0.05 16.28
C ALA A 27 -6.99 -0.32 17.69
N GLU A 28 -7.53 -1.34 18.35
CA GLU A 28 -7.17 -1.78 19.70
C GLU A 28 -7.47 -0.75 20.82
N GLN A 29 -8.32 0.24 20.56
CA GLN A 29 -8.77 1.25 21.53
C GLN A 29 -10.29 1.16 21.76
N PRO A 30 -10.82 1.66 22.89
CA PRO A 30 -12.28 1.66 23.15
C PRO A 30 -13.10 2.42 22.10
N ALA A 31 -12.51 3.42 21.43
CA ALA A 31 -13.14 4.20 20.36
C ALA A 31 -13.06 3.54 18.97
N GLN A 32 -12.65 2.27 18.89
CA GLN A 32 -12.52 1.55 17.63
C GLN A 32 -13.87 1.44 16.93
N HIS A 33 -13.89 1.78 15.64
CA HIS A 33 -15.01 1.45 14.76
C HIS A 33 -14.51 1.09 13.36
N GLU A 34 -15.26 0.22 12.70
CA GLU A 34 -15.02 -0.14 11.30
C GLU A 34 -15.64 0.91 10.40
N PHE A 35 -14.87 1.36 9.39
CA PHE A 35 -15.35 2.35 8.43
C PHE A 35 -15.56 1.76 7.03
N TRP A 36 -15.19 0.49 6.83
CA TRP A 36 -15.39 -0.22 5.59
C TRP A 36 -15.50 -1.73 5.84
N GLU A 37 -16.31 -2.40 5.03
CA GLU A 37 -16.48 -3.85 5.08
C GLU A 37 -15.14 -4.57 4.92
N PRO A 38 -14.88 -5.63 5.71
CA PRO A 38 -13.66 -6.41 5.58
C PRO A 38 -13.48 -6.94 4.15
N GLN A 39 -12.27 -6.82 3.62
CA GLN A 39 -11.93 -7.27 2.26
C GLN A 39 -10.85 -8.34 2.31
N ALA A 40 -11.01 -9.37 1.48
CA ALA A 40 -9.98 -10.38 1.28
C ALA A 40 -8.82 -9.81 0.46
N ILE A 41 -7.59 -10.11 0.88
CA ILE A 41 -6.39 -9.84 0.09
C ILE A 41 -6.38 -10.79 -1.10
N VAL A 42 -6.49 -10.25 -2.31
CA VAL A 42 -6.50 -11.02 -3.55
C VAL A 42 -5.08 -11.36 -4.00
N SER A 43 -4.15 -10.42 -3.89
CA SER A 43 -2.75 -10.67 -4.25
C SER A 43 -1.80 -9.80 -3.45
N ILE A 44 -0.53 -10.21 -3.39
CA ILE A 44 0.55 -9.53 -2.70
C ILE A 44 1.71 -9.36 -3.67
N GLN A 45 2.42 -8.24 -3.54
CA GLN A 45 3.70 -8.00 -4.19
C GLN A 45 4.69 -7.44 -3.18
N ASP A 46 5.96 -7.82 -3.31
CA ASP A 46 7.02 -7.28 -2.46
C ASP A 46 7.38 -5.88 -2.91
N ILE A 47 7.62 -4.99 -1.96
CA ILE A 47 8.10 -3.64 -2.27
C ILE A 47 9.39 -3.29 -1.55
N ALA A 48 10.21 -2.52 -2.25
CA ALA A 48 11.35 -1.83 -1.68
C ALA A 48 11.30 -0.37 -2.11
N LEU A 49 11.28 0.54 -1.15
CA LEU A 49 11.27 1.98 -1.37
C LEU A 49 12.58 2.59 -0.84
N THR A 50 13.25 3.38 -1.67
CA THR A 50 14.39 4.22 -1.30
C THR A 50 13.98 5.70 -1.32
N ALA A 51 14.93 6.63 -1.21
CA ALA A 51 14.63 8.06 -1.28
C ALA A 51 14.10 8.52 -2.65
N GLY A 52 14.29 7.75 -3.72
CA GLY A 52 13.87 8.15 -5.08
C GLY A 52 13.36 7.01 -5.96
N GLU A 53 13.39 5.77 -5.49
CA GLU A 53 12.94 4.61 -6.27
C GLU A 53 11.91 3.80 -5.48
N LEU A 54 10.93 3.26 -6.20
CA LEU A 54 10.05 2.20 -5.72
C LEU A 54 10.23 0.99 -6.63
N ARG A 55 10.52 -0.16 -6.02
CA ARG A 55 10.56 -1.46 -6.70
C ARG A 55 9.37 -2.30 -6.26
N VAL A 56 8.73 -2.97 -7.21
CA VAL A 56 7.70 -3.99 -6.96
C VAL A 56 8.22 -5.31 -7.51
N ASP A 57 8.22 -6.37 -6.69
CA ASP A 57 8.78 -7.69 -7.02
C ASP A 57 10.21 -7.58 -7.62
N GLY A 58 11.00 -6.62 -7.11
CA GLY A 58 12.36 -6.31 -7.57
C GLY A 58 12.47 -5.43 -8.83
N ARG A 59 11.38 -5.27 -9.60
CA ARG A 59 11.31 -4.42 -10.80
C ARG A 59 11.20 -2.95 -10.41
N LEU A 60 12.08 -2.10 -10.96
CA LEU A 60 11.94 -0.64 -10.81
C LEU A 60 10.69 -0.17 -11.56
N LEU A 61 9.82 0.57 -10.86
CA LEU A 61 8.62 1.13 -11.47
C LEU A 61 8.94 2.37 -12.30
N PRO A 62 8.50 2.44 -13.56
CA PRO A 62 8.62 3.66 -14.35
C PRO A 62 7.69 4.76 -13.81
N PRO A 63 7.96 6.05 -14.11
CA PRO A 63 7.25 7.18 -13.51
C PRO A 63 5.72 7.14 -13.64
N ALA A 64 5.20 6.71 -14.80
CA ALA A 64 3.75 6.62 -15.02
C ALA A 64 3.07 5.55 -14.14
N GLU A 65 3.71 4.39 -13.98
CA GLU A 65 3.19 3.33 -13.12
C GLU A 65 3.31 3.70 -11.64
N LEU A 66 4.42 4.34 -11.25
CA LEU A 66 4.63 4.85 -9.89
C LEU A 66 3.59 5.90 -9.50
N LEU A 67 3.26 6.84 -10.40
CA LEU A 67 2.17 7.79 -10.18
C LEU A 67 0.83 7.09 -9.98
N THR A 68 0.55 6.09 -10.82
CA THR A 68 -0.70 5.35 -10.74
C THR A 68 -0.80 4.53 -9.44
N LEU A 69 0.31 3.96 -8.98
CA LEU A 69 0.41 3.30 -7.67
C LEU A 69 0.18 4.30 -6.54
N ALA A 70 0.87 5.44 -6.53
CA ALA A 70 0.72 6.46 -5.50
C ALA A 70 -0.74 6.93 -5.36
N GLN A 71 -1.39 7.26 -6.48
CA GLN A 71 -2.79 7.69 -6.52
C GLN A 71 -3.75 6.60 -6.03
N ALA A 72 -3.51 5.35 -6.41
CA ALA A 72 -4.33 4.23 -5.99
C ALA A 72 -4.21 3.88 -4.48
N ASP A 73 -3.12 4.27 -3.82
CA ASP A 73 -2.99 4.15 -2.35
C ASP A 73 -3.49 5.39 -1.60
N GLY A 74 -3.82 6.46 -2.32
CA GLY A 74 -4.41 7.69 -1.79
C GLY A 74 -3.46 8.89 -1.72
N PHE A 75 -2.26 8.80 -2.30
CA PHE A 75 -1.34 9.93 -2.40
C PHE A 75 -1.64 10.78 -3.64
N PRO A 76 -1.70 12.11 -3.53
CA PRO A 76 -2.01 12.98 -4.68
C PRO A 76 -0.87 13.01 -5.71
N THR A 77 0.38 12.77 -5.28
CA THR A 77 1.58 12.80 -6.11
C THR A 77 2.60 11.75 -5.65
N VAL A 78 3.55 11.42 -6.53
CA VAL A 78 4.71 10.58 -6.20
C VAL A 78 5.56 11.22 -5.10
N ALA A 79 5.73 12.54 -5.14
CA ALA A 79 6.49 13.27 -4.11
C ALA A 79 5.83 13.14 -2.73
N ALA A 80 4.50 13.19 -2.64
CA ALA A 80 3.77 13.00 -1.39
C ALA A 80 3.95 11.58 -0.83
N LEU A 81 3.99 10.57 -1.70
CA LEU A 81 4.31 9.19 -1.31
C LEU A 81 5.72 9.11 -0.69
N PHE A 82 6.76 9.60 -1.36
CA PHE A 82 8.12 9.56 -0.82
C PHE A 82 8.28 10.38 0.46
N ALA A 83 7.66 11.57 0.54
CA ALA A 83 7.67 12.41 1.73
C ALA A 83 7.07 11.67 2.94
N PHE A 84 6.00 10.91 2.75
CA PHE A 84 5.38 10.11 3.82
C PHE A 84 6.33 9.04 4.39
N PHE A 85 7.22 8.48 3.55
CA PHE A 85 8.20 7.47 3.95
C PHE A 85 9.58 8.05 4.31
N ALA A 86 9.78 9.38 4.21
CA ALA A 86 11.10 10.01 4.37
C ALA A 86 11.72 9.78 5.75
N ASP A 87 10.90 9.73 6.82
CA ASP A 87 11.36 9.50 8.19
C ASP A 87 11.47 8.02 8.56
N LYS A 88 11.25 7.10 7.61
CA LYS A 88 11.37 5.65 7.85
C LYS A 88 12.80 5.17 7.51
N PRO A 89 13.32 4.14 8.20
CA PRO A 89 14.58 3.51 7.80
C PRO A 89 14.53 3.05 6.34
N LEU A 90 15.54 3.45 5.56
CA LEU A 90 15.66 3.10 4.14
C LEU A 90 16.68 1.98 3.92
N PRO A 91 16.44 1.05 2.97
CA PRO A 91 15.23 0.94 2.18
C PRO A 91 14.05 0.47 3.03
N PHE A 92 12.90 1.13 2.86
CA PHE A 92 11.65 0.65 3.42
C PHE A 92 11.27 -0.64 2.71
N ARG A 93 11.03 -1.71 3.46
CA ARG A 93 10.61 -3.02 2.93
C ARG A 93 9.22 -3.35 3.42
N GLY A 94 8.40 -3.83 2.50
CA GLY A 94 7.00 -4.08 2.78
C GLY A 94 6.33 -4.91 1.71
N GLN A 95 5.01 -4.90 1.81
CA GLN A 95 4.09 -5.57 0.90
C GLN A 95 3.11 -4.56 0.32
N LEU A 96 2.82 -4.71 -0.97
CA LEU A 96 1.68 -4.11 -1.64
C LEU A 96 0.53 -5.12 -1.60
N LEU A 97 -0.52 -4.82 -0.84
CA LEU A 97 -1.68 -5.70 -0.67
C LEU A 97 -2.77 -5.28 -1.63
N HIS A 98 -3.26 -6.19 -2.45
CA HIS A 98 -4.26 -5.90 -3.47
C HIS A 98 -5.63 -6.44 -3.09
N TRP A 99 -6.67 -5.64 -3.30
CA TRP A 99 -8.08 -6.04 -3.21
C TRP A 99 -8.65 -6.51 -4.56
N THR A 100 -7.81 -6.50 -5.59
CA THR A 100 -8.15 -6.84 -6.97
C THR A 100 -7.04 -7.68 -7.60
N ALA A 101 -7.27 -8.20 -8.81
CA ALA A 101 -6.23 -8.90 -9.58
C ALA A 101 -5.18 -7.96 -10.21
N ARG A 102 -5.29 -6.64 -10.00
CA ARG A 102 -4.32 -5.66 -10.50
C ARG A 102 -2.93 -5.96 -9.94
N ARG A 103 -1.89 -5.80 -10.75
CA ARG A 103 -0.48 -5.89 -10.35
C ARG A 103 0.34 -4.79 -11.01
N TYR A 104 1.54 -4.58 -10.49
CA TYR A 104 2.57 -3.66 -10.98
C TYR A 104 3.85 -4.45 -11.27
#